data_AF-A0A8T4RDG9-F1
#
_entry.id   AF-A0A8T4RDG9-F1
#
_cell.length_a   1.000
_cell.length_b   1.000
_cell.length_c   1.000
_cell.angle_alpha   90.00
_cell.angle_beta   90.00
_cell.angle_gamma   90.00
#
_symmetry.space_group_name_H-M   'P 1'
#
loop_
_entity.id
_entity.type
_entity.pdbx_description
1 polymer ?
#
loop_
_entity_poly.entity_id
_entity_poly.type
_entity_poly.pdbx_seq_one_letter_code
_entity_poly.pdbx_strand_id
1 'polypeptide(L)' 'MTLDTALLSKTSELKDKLFLLERRIHPLEWDLGRNQINEFKKKELEKLKLEFSAVTSELKGLES' A
#
# COMPACT_ATOMS: atom_id res chain seq x y z
N MET A 1 21.70 0.16 22.04
CA MET A 1 20.94 1.29 21.46
C MET A 1 20.73 1.08 19.95
N THR A 2 20.21 -0.09 19.52
CA THR A 2 20.13 -0.44 18.08
C THR A 2 18.75 -0.94 17.64
N LEU A 3 17.87 -1.29 18.59
CA LEU A 3 16.52 -1.78 18.30
C LEU A 3 15.56 -0.66 17.87
N ASP A 4 15.59 0.49 18.55
CA ASP A 4 14.78 1.66 18.20
C ASP A 4 15.07 2.18 16.78
N THR A 5 16.35 2.20 16.38
CA THR A 5 16.75 2.66 15.04
C THR A 5 16.23 1.71 13.96
N ALA A 6 16.31 0.40 14.19
CA ALA A 6 15.82 -0.61 13.25
C ALA A 6 14.29 -0.56 13.11
N LEU A 7 13.57 -0.34 14.21
CA LEU A 7 12.12 -0.15 14.20
C LEU A 7 11.73 1.10 13.41
N LEU A 8 12.43 2.22 13.64
CA LEU A 8 12.19 3.48 12.93
C LEU A 8 12.43 3.34 11.42
N SER A 9 13.52 2.67 11.02
CA SER A 9 13.82 2.38 9.61
C SER A 9 12.72 1.53 8.97
N LYS A 10 12.29 0.46 9.64
CA LYS A 10 11.26 -0.43 9.08
C LYS A 10 9.90 0.25 8.96
N THR A 11 9.52 1.06 9.94
CA THR A 11 8.31 1.90 9.87
C THR A 11 8.39 2.90 8.71
N SER A 12 9.55 3.52 8.47
CA SER A 12 9.75 4.39 7.31
C SER A 12 9.59 3.63 5.99
N GLU A 13 10.23 2.46 5.85
CA GLU A 13 10.13 1.64 4.65
C GLU A 13 8.69 1.21 4.35
N LEU A 14 7.92 0.87 5.38
CA LEU A 14 6.51 0.51 5.23
C LEU A 14 5.65 1.71 4.83
N LYS A 15 5.92 2.89 5.39
CA LYS A 15 5.25 4.14 5.00
C LYS A 15 5.56 4.52 3.55
N ASP A 16 6.81 4.38 3.12
CA ASP A 16 7.20 4.59 1.72
C ASP A 16 6.51 3.59 0.77
N LYS A 17 6.42 2.32 1.16
CA LYS A 17 5.68 1.31 0.40
C LYS A 17 4.19 1.64 0.30
N LEU A 18 3.56 2.07 1.39
CA LEU A 18 2.16 2.50 1.37
C LEU A 18 1.96 3.67 0.40
N PHE A 19 2.82 4.69 0.47
CA PHE A 19 2.75 5.83 -0.44
C PHE A 19 2.86 5.42 -1.91
N LEU A 20 3.78 4.51 -2.24
CA LEU A 20 3.92 3.98 -3.60
C LEU A 20 2.70 3.18 -4.05
N LEU A 21 2.10 2.40 -3.13
CA LEU A 21 0.88 1.65 -3.41
C LEU A 21 -0.31 2.59 -3.65
N GLU A 22 -0.51 3.61 -2.82
CA GLU A 22 -1.57 4.63 -3.02
C GLU A 22 -1.43 5.34 -4.36
N ARG A 23 -0.20 5.72 -4.72
CA ARG A 23 0.09 6.37 -6.01
C ARG A 23 -0.29 5.50 -7.21
N ARG A 24 -0.25 4.17 -7.07
CA ARG A 24 -0.68 3.22 -8.11
C ARG A 24 -2.17 2.91 -8.05
N ILE A 25 -2.75 2.87 -6.85
CA ILE A 25 -4.17 2.58 -6.62
C ILE A 25 -5.06 3.73 -7.10
N HIS A 26 -4.75 4.98 -6.76
CA HIS A 26 -5.62 6.13 -7.05
C HIS A 26 -6.00 6.28 -8.54
N PRO A 27 -5.08 6.19 -9.51
CA PRO A 27 -5.44 6.26 -10.93
C PRO A 27 -6.36 5.11 -11.36
N LEU A 28 -6.15 3.92 -10.82
CA LEU A 28 -6.97 2.74 -11.12
C LEU A 28 -8.36 2.85 -10.49
N GLU A 29 -8.47 3.40 -9.27
CA GLU A 29 -9.77 3.69 -8.65
C GLU A 29 -10.54 4.78 -9.39
N TRP A 30 -9.84 5.81 -9.87
CA TRP A 30 -10.43 6.83 -10.72
C TRP A 30 -10.96 6.24 -12.04
N ASP A 31 -10.16 5.41 -12.72
CA ASP A 31 -10.56 4.68 -13.92
C ASP A 31 -11.77 3.76 -13.63
N LEU A 32 -11.77 3.04 -12.50
CA LEU A 32 -12.86 2.16 -12.08
C LEU A 32 -14.16 2.93 -11.82
N GLY A 33 -14.09 4.06 -11.10
CA GLY A 33 -15.25 4.90 -10.80
C GLY A 33 -15.91 5.50 -12.05
N ARG A 34 -15.14 5.65 -13.12
CA ARG A 34 -15.63 6.10 -14.44
C ARG A 34 -15.99 4.95 -15.38
N ASN A 35 -15.89 3.70 -14.93
CA ASN A 35 -16.06 2.49 -15.75
C ASN A 35 -15.12 2.45 -16.98
N GLN A 36 -13.93 3.05 -16.87
CA GLN A 36 -12.89 3.10 -17.91
C GLN A 36 -11.74 2.11 -17.66
N ILE A 37 -11.85 1.29 -16.62
CA ILE A 37 -10.86 0.27 -16.28
C ILE A 37 -11.12 -1.03 -17.06
N ASN A 38 -10.05 -1.67 -17.53
CA ASN A 38 -10.14 -2.99 -18.15
C ASN A 38 -9.98 -4.11 -17.09
N GLU A 39 -10.33 -5.34 -17.45
CA GLU A 39 -10.27 -6.48 -16.51
C GLU A 39 -8.86 -6.74 -15.96
N PHE A 40 -7.83 -6.52 -16.78
CA PHE A 40 -6.43 -6.67 -16.35
C PHE A 40 -6.08 -5.68 -15.23
N LYS A 41 -6.36 -4.40 -15.46
CA LYS A 41 -6.15 -3.31 -14.50
C LYS A 41 -7.03 -3.47 -13.26
N LYS A 42 -8.24 -4.03 -13.40
CA LYS A 42 -9.13 -4.32 -12.27
C LYS A 42 -8.52 -5.40 -11.36
N LYS A 43 -7.99 -6.48 -11.93
CA LYS A 43 -7.25 -7.50 -11.16
C LYS A 43 -5.99 -6.93 -10.52
N GLU A 44 -5.27 -6.04 -11.23
CA GLU A 44 -4.12 -5.34 -10.66
C GLU A 44 -4.54 -4.46 -9.47
N LEU A 45 -5.63 -3.71 -9.59
CA LEU A 45 -6.19 -2.90 -8.50
C LEU A 45 -6.57 -3.75 -7.29
N GLU A 46 -7.23 -4.89 -7.49
CA GLU A 46 -7.56 -5.82 -6.39
C GLU A 46 -6.28 -6.33 -5.70
N LYS A 47 -5.26 -6.70 -6.47
CA LYS A 47 -3.96 -7.13 -5.92
C LYS A 47 -3.29 -6.02 -5.12
N LEU A 48 -3.25 -4.80 -5.66
CA LEU A 48 -2.64 -3.64 -5.00
C LEU A 48 -3.38 -3.29 -3.70
N LYS A 49 -4.71 -3.39 -3.67
CA LYS A 49 -5.52 -3.20 -2.45
C LYS A 49 -5.23 -4.24 -1.38
N LEU A 50 -5.08 -5.52 -1.77
CA LEU A 50 -4.68 -6.58 -0.84
C LEU A 50 -3.30 -6.32 -0.26
N GLU A 51 -2.35 -5.93 -1.10
CA GLU A 51 -0.98 -5.58 -0.68
C GLU A 51 -0.99 -4.36 0.26
N PHE A 52 -1.74 -3.32 -0.07
CA PHE A 52 -1.91 -2.13 0.79
C PHE A 52 -2.49 -2.49 2.16
N SER A 53 -3.50 -3.36 2.20
CA SER A 53 -4.08 -3.85 3.45
C SER A 53 -3.09 -4.66 4.28
N ALA A 54 -2.27 -5.50 3.64
CA ALA A 54 -1.24 -6.28 4.32
C ALA A 54 -0.15 -5.38 4.92
N VAL A 55 0.38 -4.44 4.14
CA VAL A 55 1.41 -3.48 4.59
C VAL A 55 0.86 -2.58 5.70
N THR A 56 -0.40 -2.14 5.60
CA THR A 56 -1.05 -1.35 6.66
C THR A 56 -1.20 -2.16 7.95
N SER A 57 -1.52 -3.45 7.84
CA SER A 57 -1.63 -4.33 9.00
C SER A 57 -0.27 -4.58 9.66
N GLU A 58 0.78 -4.76 8.86
CA GLU A 58 2.16 -4.88 9.36
C GLU A 58 2.61 -3.59 10.07
N LEU A 59 2.32 -2.43 9.48
CA LEU A 59 2.65 -1.13 10.09
C LEU A 59 1.92 -0.94 11.42
N LYS A 60 0.62 -1.22 11.48
CA LYS A 60 -0.16 -1.16 12.73
C LYS A 60 0.38 -2.10 13.80
N GLY A 61 0.86 -3.29 13.41
CA GLY A 61 1.47 -4.24 14.35
C GLY A 61 2.84 -3.80 14.88
N LEU A 62 3.52 -2.88 14.18
CA LEU A 62 4.81 -2.32 14.61
C LEU A 62 4.65 -1.01 15.41
N GLU A 63 3.56 -0.29 15.21
CA GLU A 63 3.22 0.94 15.95
C GLU A 63 2.44 0.66 17.26
N SER A 64 1.94 -0.56 17.47
CA SER A 64 1.18 -0.99 18.65
C SER A 64 2.02 -1.73 19.68
#